data_AF-A0A943BXW8-F1
#
_entry.id   AF-A0A943BXW8-F1
#
_cell.length_a   1.000
_cell.length_b   1.000
_cell.length_c   1.000
_cell.angle_alpha   90.00
_cell.angle_beta   90.00
_cell.angle_gamma   90.00
#
_symmetry.space_group_name_H-M   'P 1'
#
loop_
_entity.id
_entity.type
_entity.pdbx_description
1 polymer ?
#
loop_
_entity_poly.entity_id
_entity_poly.type
_entity_poly.pdbx_seq_one_letter_code
_entity_poly.pdbx_strand_id
1 'polypeptide(L)'
;MKILSAKTKILLGMIFTLMICLMFAGCSNSDTTSDSRGFTDFEHIEEEYLATIDSLDWPDGVELPKKLENEDTGASFQVGYGETRASNLWEYSWMKEWLDTYNTNPERAEKALEELEKAFDMPYMGKDRCDDATRNYLRENIDKAKLGDPSGFRECIDVNY
;
A
#
# COMPACT_ATOMS: atom_id res chain seq x y z
N MET A 1 26.92 -57.14 -4.45
CA MET A 1 27.37 -55.77 -4.80
C MET A 1 27.33 -55.63 -6.32
N LYS A 2 26.35 -54.91 -6.89
CA LYS A 2 26.25 -54.76 -8.36
C LYS A 2 27.15 -53.62 -8.81
N ILE A 3 28.11 -53.93 -9.68
CA ILE A 3 29.05 -52.96 -10.25
C ILE A 3 28.32 -52.14 -11.31
N LEU A 4 28.13 -50.84 -11.06
CA LEU A 4 27.52 -49.92 -12.01
C LEU A 4 28.38 -49.81 -13.28
N SER A 5 27.73 -49.81 -14.45
CA SER A 5 28.42 -49.71 -15.75
C SER A 5 29.12 -48.36 -15.89
N ALA A 6 30.19 -48.30 -16.69
CA ALA A 6 30.94 -47.07 -16.94
C ALA A 6 30.04 -45.93 -17.45
N LYS A 7 29.05 -46.23 -18.29
CA LYS A 7 28.06 -45.26 -18.79
C LYS A 7 27.17 -44.70 -17.68
N THR A 8 26.79 -45.55 -16.72
CA THR A 8 25.98 -45.17 -15.56
C THR A 8 26.78 -44.31 -14.57
N LYS A 9 28.07 -44.60 -14.39
CA LYS A 9 28.97 -43.78 -13.55
C LYS A 9 29.25 -42.40 -14.15
N ILE A 10 29.41 -42.32 -15.47
CA ILE A 10 29.61 -41.04 -16.18
C ILE A 10 28.34 -40.18 -16.10
N LEU A 11 27.15 -40.77 -16.29
CA LEU A 11 25.87 -40.07 -16.17
C LEU A 11 25.62 -39.53 -14.76
N LEU A 12 25.89 -40.33 -13.72
CA LEU A 12 25.80 -39.88 -12.32
C LEU A 12 26.82 -38.79 -12.00
N GLY A 13 28.04 -38.88 -12.54
CA GLY A 13 29.06 -37.84 -12.40
C GLY A 13 28.61 -36.52 -13.02
N MET A 14 28.02 -36.54 -14.22
CA MET A 14 27.51 -35.33 -14.88
C MET A 14 26.34 -34.68 -14.12
N ILE A 15 25.43 -35.48 -13.55
CA ILE A 15 24.30 -34.97 -12.75
C ILE A 15 24.81 -34.34 -11.44
N PHE A 16 25.80 -34.96 -10.80
CA PHE A 16 26.40 -34.44 -9.57
C PHE A 16 27.17 -33.14 -9.80
N THR A 17 27.93 -33.04 -10.90
CA THR A 17 28.62 -31.80 -11.30
C THR A 17 27.63 -30.69 -11.66
N LEU A 18 26.52 -31.01 -12.34
CA LEU A 18 25.48 -30.04 -12.67
C LEU A 18 24.75 -29.51 -11.43
N MET A 19 24.52 -30.35 -10.40
CA MET A 19 23.98 -29.90 -9.12
C MET A 19 24.94 -29.00 -8.33
N ILE A 20 26.25 -29.26 -8.40
CA ILE A 20 27.26 -28.41 -7.75
C ILE A 20 27.36 -27.04 -8.45
N CYS A 21 27.23 -26.98 -9.78
CA CYS A 21 27.21 -25.71 -10.52
C CYS A 21 26.00 -24.82 -10.17
N LEU A 22 24.87 -25.41 -9.76
CA LEU A 22 23.67 -24.66 -9.34
C LEU A 22 23.78 -24.06 -7.94
N MET A 23 24.76 -24.48 -7.11
CA MET A 23 24.95 -23.93 -5.76
C MET A 23 25.87 -22.70 -5.69
N PHE A 24 26.51 -22.31 -6.80
CA PHE A 24 27.39 -21.13 -6.86
C PHE A 24 26.82 -19.94 -7.65
N ALA A 25 25.57 -20.02 -8.12
CA ALA A 25 24.88 -18.94 -8.84
C ALA A 25 23.76 -18.29 -8.01
N GLY A 26 23.91 -18.24 -6.68
CA GLY A 26 22.87 -17.75 -5.76
C GLY A 26 23.27 -16.61 -4.82
N CYS A 27 24.48 -16.05 -4.95
CA CYS A 27 24.89 -14.87 -4.20
C CYS A 27 25.47 -13.82 -5.16
N SER A 28 24.63 -13.32 -6.07
CA SER A 28 24.84 -11.94 -6.50
C SER A 28 24.25 -11.10 -5.38
N ASN A 29 25.10 -10.50 -4.57
CA ASN A 29 24.76 -9.25 -3.90
C ASN A 29 24.60 -8.23 -5.02
N SER A 30 23.49 -8.28 -5.74
CA SER A 30 23.01 -7.08 -6.40
C SER A 30 22.62 -6.17 -5.26
N ASP A 31 23.39 -5.11 -5.06
CA ASP A 31 22.88 -3.87 -4.50
C ASP A 31 21.73 -3.41 -5.42
N THR A 32 20.61 -4.11 -5.37
CA THR A 32 19.33 -3.56 -5.76
C THR A 32 19.02 -2.58 -4.67
N THR A 33 19.10 -1.29 -4.98
CA THR A 33 18.34 -0.25 -4.28
C THR A 33 16.84 -0.50 -4.50
N SER A 34 16.34 -1.69 -4.16
CA SER A 34 14.97 -1.83 -3.75
C SER A 34 14.98 -1.48 -2.28
N ASP A 35 14.38 -0.36 -1.92
CA ASP A 35 13.94 -0.06 -0.56
C ASP A 35 12.88 -1.12 -0.16
N SER A 36 13.27 -2.39 -0.10
CA SER A 36 12.39 -3.48 0.27
C SER A 36 12.16 -3.32 1.76
N ARG A 37 11.14 -2.53 2.10
CA ARG A 37 10.67 -2.34 3.46
C ARG A 37 10.45 -3.72 4.07
N GLY A 38 11.00 -3.93 5.26
CA GLY A 38 10.96 -5.21 5.96
C GLY A 38 9.53 -5.63 6.29
N PHE A 39 9.41 -6.86 6.79
CA PHE A 39 8.16 -7.35 7.35
C PHE A 39 8.17 -7.19 8.88
N THR A 40 6.98 -7.01 9.44
CA THR A 40 6.72 -6.77 10.86
C THR A 40 5.43 -7.49 11.28
N ASP A 41 5.09 -7.42 12.56
CA ASP A 41 3.90 -8.03 13.15
C ASP A 41 2.69 -7.07 13.23
N PHE A 42 1.56 -7.59 13.72
CA PHE A 42 0.33 -6.81 13.87
C PHE A 42 0.48 -5.67 14.89
N GLU A 43 1.18 -5.90 16.01
CA GLU A 43 1.35 -4.89 17.06
C GLU A 43 2.04 -3.65 16.50
N HIS A 44 3.10 -3.84 15.71
CA HIS A 44 3.80 -2.73 15.08
C HIS A 44 2.94 -1.95 14.08
N ILE A 45 2.17 -2.62 13.21
CA ILE A 45 1.32 -1.89 12.25
C ILE A 45 0.13 -1.21 12.91
N GLU A 46 -0.34 -1.70 14.06
CA GLU A 46 -1.36 -1.02 14.85
C GLU A 46 -0.79 0.27 15.48
N GLU A 47 0.45 0.22 15.99
CA GLU A 47 1.16 1.42 16.45
C GLU A 47 1.35 2.45 15.33
N GLU A 48 1.81 2.02 14.15
CA GLU A 48 1.92 2.88 12.96
C GLU A 48 0.58 3.53 12.60
N TYR A 49 -0.50 2.74 12.60
CA TYR A 49 -1.84 3.19 12.27
C TYR A 49 -2.34 4.28 13.22
N LEU A 50 -2.25 4.04 14.54
CA LEU A 50 -2.72 4.98 15.55
C LEU A 50 -1.85 6.24 15.60
N ALA A 51 -0.53 6.11 15.50
CA ALA A 51 0.37 7.26 15.43
C ALA A 51 0.08 8.13 14.19
N THR A 52 -0.26 7.51 13.06
CA THR A 52 -0.63 8.22 11.85
C THR A 52 -1.99 8.92 12.02
N ILE A 53 -2.99 8.27 12.63
CA ILE A 53 -4.30 8.89 12.94
C ILE A 53 -4.11 10.17 13.75
N ASP A 54 -3.28 10.13 14.80
CA ASP A 54 -3.03 11.27 15.68
C ASP A 54 -2.28 12.42 14.99
N SER A 55 -1.61 12.14 13.86
CA SER A 55 -0.79 13.12 13.14
C SER A 55 -1.51 13.87 12.02
N LEU A 56 -2.66 13.35 11.55
CA LEU A 56 -3.38 13.88 10.40
C LEU A 56 -4.49 14.86 10.81
N ASP A 57 -4.79 15.80 9.91
CA ASP A 57 -5.94 16.70 10.03
C ASP A 57 -7.20 16.01 9.49
N TRP A 58 -8.30 16.06 10.25
CA TRP A 58 -9.55 15.36 9.93
C TRP A 58 -10.72 16.34 9.69
N PRO A 59 -11.75 15.94 8.91
CA PRO A 59 -12.99 16.69 8.85
C PRO A 59 -13.64 16.81 10.24
N ASP A 60 -14.31 17.94 10.49
CA ASP A 60 -14.97 18.18 11.79
C ASP A 60 -16.06 17.13 12.06
N GLY A 61 -16.01 16.54 13.26
CA GLY A 61 -17.03 15.59 13.71
C GLY A 61 -16.81 14.13 13.27
N VAL A 62 -15.68 13.81 12.64
CA VAL A 62 -15.29 12.41 12.38
C VAL A 62 -14.95 11.70 13.69
N GLU A 63 -15.54 10.53 13.91
CA GLU A 63 -15.16 9.64 15.00
C GLU A 63 -13.95 8.79 14.58
N LEU A 64 -12.81 9.01 15.23
CA LEU A 64 -11.56 8.32 14.90
C LEU A 64 -11.48 6.93 15.54
N PRO A 65 -11.04 5.91 14.78
CA PRO A 65 -10.81 4.57 15.32
C PRO A 65 -9.75 4.56 16.43
N LYS A 66 -9.89 3.62 17.37
CA LYS A 66 -8.96 3.44 18.50
C LYS A 66 -8.08 2.19 18.38
N LYS A 67 -8.24 1.43 17.31
CA LYS A 67 -7.51 0.20 16.99
C LYS A 67 -7.64 -0.11 15.51
N LEU A 68 -6.70 -0.89 14.99
CA LEU A 68 -6.79 -1.41 13.64
C LEU A 68 -7.70 -2.65 13.63
N GLU A 69 -8.67 -2.69 12.71
CA GLU A 69 -9.62 -3.80 12.60
C GLU A 69 -9.54 -4.49 11.23
N ASN A 70 -10.04 -5.73 11.17
CA ASN A 70 -10.17 -6.55 9.96
C ASN A 70 -8.86 -7.08 9.35
N GLU A 71 -7.77 -7.07 10.11
CA GLU A 71 -6.52 -7.76 9.75
C GLU A 71 -6.38 -9.10 10.49
N ASP A 72 -5.69 -10.06 9.87
CA ASP A 72 -5.27 -11.28 10.57
C ASP A 72 -4.10 -10.95 11.51
N THR A 73 -4.36 -10.90 12.81
CA THR A 73 -3.35 -10.53 13.81
C THR A 73 -2.19 -11.53 13.90
N GLY A 74 -2.31 -12.72 13.29
CA GLY A 74 -1.24 -13.72 13.20
C GLY A 74 -0.37 -13.62 11.94
N ALA A 75 -0.68 -12.69 11.02
CA ALA A 75 0.05 -12.51 9.78
C ALA A 75 1.33 -11.66 9.95
N SER A 76 2.13 -11.59 8.89
CA SER A 76 3.24 -10.64 8.77
C SER A 76 2.89 -9.57 7.75
N PHE A 77 3.18 -8.32 8.10
CA PHE A 77 2.82 -7.15 7.33
C PHE A 77 4.06 -6.41 6.87
N GLN A 78 3.97 -5.63 5.80
CA GLN A 78 5.07 -4.76 5.41
C GLN A 78 5.13 -3.55 6.34
N VAL A 79 6.33 -3.09 6.73
CA VAL A 79 6.51 -1.82 7.46
C VAL A 79 5.83 -0.67 6.70
N GLY A 80 5.13 0.20 7.42
CA GLY A 80 4.27 1.29 6.96
C GLY A 80 2.90 0.85 6.40
N TYR A 81 2.49 -0.40 6.62
CA TYR A 81 1.13 -0.84 6.31
C TYR A 81 0.10 -0.08 7.18
N GLY A 82 0.39 0.12 8.47
CA GLY A 82 -0.50 0.87 9.35
C GLY A 82 -0.70 2.31 8.90
N GLU A 83 0.39 2.98 8.53
CA GLU A 83 0.38 4.33 7.95
C GLU A 83 -0.49 4.40 6.69
N THR A 84 -0.37 3.40 5.81
CA THR A 84 -1.19 3.29 4.58
C THR A 84 -2.67 3.16 4.94
N ARG A 85 -3.02 2.33 5.93
CA ARG A 85 -4.42 2.15 6.36
C ARG A 85 -5.02 3.42 6.96
N ALA A 86 -4.25 4.17 7.74
CA ALA A 86 -4.69 5.45 8.30
C ALA A 86 -4.86 6.51 7.20
N SER A 87 -3.94 6.57 6.24
CA SER A 87 -4.00 7.49 5.11
C SER A 87 -5.19 7.23 4.19
N ASN A 88 -5.53 5.96 3.93
CA ASN A 88 -6.74 5.61 3.17
C ASN A 88 -8.01 6.05 3.90
N LEU A 89 -8.09 5.85 5.23
CA LEU A 89 -9.23 6.34 6.03
C LEU A 89 -9.35 7.87 5.96
N TRP A 90 -8.22 8.57 5.99
CA TRP A 90 -8.16 10.02 5.83
C TRP A 90 -8.65 10.47 4.45
N GLU A 91 -8.20 9.82 3.37
CA GLU A 91 -8.66 10.09 2.01
C GLU A 91 -10.18 9.89 1.88
N TYR A 92 -10.68 8.76 2.39
CA TYR A 92 -12.12 8.48 2.47
C TYR A 92 -12.89 9.58 3.20
N SER A 93 -12.38 10.02 4.35
CA SER A 93 -13.07 10.99 5.20
C SER A 93 -13.21 12.34 4.49
N TRP A 94 -12.20 12.79 3.76
CA TRP A 94 -12.28 14.02 2.98
C TRP A 94 -13.10 13.89 1.69
N MET A 95 -13.06 12.73 1.01
CA MET A 95 -13.98 12.47 -0.11
C MET A 95 -15.45 12.50 0.35
N LYS A 96 -15.74 11.90 1.52
CA LYS A 96 -17.05 11.90 2.15
C LYS A 96 -17.50 13.32 2.52
N GLU A 97 -16.62 14.07 3.18
CA GLU A 97 -16.85 15.47 3.55
C GLU A 97 -17.22 16.31 2.32
N TRP A 98 -16.49 16.17 1.22
CA TRP A 98 -16.81 16.86 -0.02
C TRP A 98 -18.20 16.45 -0.54
N LEU A 99 -18.49 15.16 -0.61
CA LEU A 99 -19.78 14.64 -1.10
C LEU A 99 -20.98 15.12 -0.27
N ASP A 100 -20.80 15.30 1.04
CA ASP A 100 -21.85 15.74 1.95
C ASP A 100 -22.04 17.27 1.89
N THR A 101 -21.03 18.02 1.45
CA THR A 101 -21.02 19.49 1.54
C THR A 101 -21.03 20.24 0.21
N TYR A 102 -20.67 19.62 -0.92
CA TYR A 102 -20.41 20.33 -2.18
C TYR A 102 -21.58 21.18 -2.73
N ASN A 103 -22.82 20.86 -2.37
CA ASN A 103 -24.01 21.64 -2.76
C ASN A 103 -24.56 22.57 -1.66
N THR A 104 -24.05 22.47 -0.43
CA THR A 104 -24.68 23.09 0.75
C THR A 104 -23.72 23.97 1.54
N ASN A 105 -22.43 23.68 1.51
CA ASN A 105 -21.38 24.41 2.19
C ASN A 105 -20.09 24.44 1.34
N PRO A 106 -19.91 25.46 0.48
CA PRO A 106 -18.78 25.53 -0.43
C PRO A 106 -17.43 25.71 0.28
N GLU A 107 -17.38 26.35 1.44
CA GLU A 107 -16.14 26.52 2.23
C GLU A 107 -15.60 25.17 2.71
N ARG A 108 -16.50 24.32 3.25
CA ARG A 108 -16.13 22.96 3.68
C ARG A 108 -15.73 22.08 2.50
N ALA A 109 -16.44 22.19 1.38
CA ALA A 109 -16.10 21.46 0.17
C ALA A 109 -14.75 21.88 -0.42
N GLU A 110 -14.43 23.18 -0.44
CA GLU A 110 -13.13 23.68 -0.89
C GLU A 110 -12.00 23.15 0.01
N LYS A 111 -12.17 23.25 1.34
CA LYS A 111 -11.21 22.67 2.30
C LYS A 111 -11.00 21.18 2.07
N ALA A 112 -12.05 20.41 1.80
CA ALA A 112 -11.91 18.98 1.52
C ALA A 112 -11.05 18.69 0.28
N LEU A 113 -11.18 19.49 -0.77
CA LEU A 113 -10.33 19.37 -1.97
C LEU A 113 -8.88 19.79 -1.69
N GLU A 114 -8.68 20.87 -0.92
CA GLU A 114 -7.34 21.31 -0.49
C GLU A 114 -6.60 20.24 0.32
N GLU A 115 -7.32 19.59 1.25
CA GLU A 115 -6.77 18.48 2.01
C GLU A 115 -6.45 17.29 1.09
N LEU A 116 -7.37 16.84 0.25
CA LEU A 116 -7.14 15.72 -0.68
C LEU A 116 -5.96 15.92 -1.64
N GLU A 117 -5.64 17.15 -2.05
CA GLU A 117 -4.43 17.43 -2.86
C GLU A 117 -3.13 17.08 -2.12
N LYS A 118 -3.11 17.17 -0.78
CA LYS A 118 -1.93 16.78 0.03
C LYS A 118 -1.62 15.29 -0.08
N ALA A 119 -2.60 14.46 -0.47
CA ALA A 119 -2.42 13.02 -0.66
C ALA A 119 -1.19 12.71 -1.53
N PHE A 120 -0.93 13.50 -2.57
CA PHE A 120 0.15 13.25 -3.53
C PHE A 120 1.56 13.46 -2.95
N ASP A 121 1.67 14.13 -1.81
CA ASP A 121 2.92 14.30 -1.07
C ASP A 121 3.05 13.33 0.12
N MET A 122 2.00 12.55 0.41
CA MET A 122 1.99 11.57 1.50
C MET A 122 2.67 10.25 1.09
N PRO A 123 3.30 9.52 2.03
CA PRO A 123 4.11 8.36 1.66
C PRO A 123 3.30 7.21 1.03
N TYR A 124 2.04 7.00 1.41
CA TYR A 124 1.18 5.97 0.78
C TYR A 124 0.94 6.19 -0.72
N MET A 125 1.03 7.43 -1.21
CA MET A 125 0.96 7.77 -2.64
C MET A 125 2.34 7.81 -3.31
N GLY A 126 3.41 7.56 -2.56
CA GLY A 126 4.78 7.46 -3.04
C GLY A 126 4.95 6.41 -4.15
N LYS A 127 5.95 6.60 -5.02
CA LYS A 127 6.20 5.72 -6.18
C LYS A 127 6.56 4.28 -5.78
N ASP A 128 7.00 4.08 -4.55
CA ASP A 128 7.32 2.77 -3.96
C ASP A 128 6.10 2.07 -3.34
N ARG A 129 4.96 2.77 -3.21
CA ARG A 129 3.73 2.28 -2.57
C ARG A 129 2.56 2.17 -3.54
N CYS A 130 2.39 3.19 -4.38
CA CYS A 130 1.24 3.36 -5.25
C CYS A 130 1.71 3.39 -6.71
N ASP A 131 1.00 2.71 -7.59
CA ASP A 131 1.30 2.76 -9.02
C ASP A 131 0.79 4.07 -9.65
N ASP A 132 1.28 4.39 -10.86
CA ASP A 132 0.89 5.62 -11.54
C ASP A 132 -0.60 5.67 -11.90
N ALA A 133 -1.24 4.52 -12.16
CA ALA A 133 -2.66 4.49 -12.52
C ALA A 133 -3.53 4.84 -11.32
N THR A 134 -3.24 4.28 -10.14
CA THR A 134 -3.93 4.60 -8.89
C THR A 134 -3.75 6.08 -8.50
N ARG A 135 -2.53 6.62 -8.59
CA ARG A 135 -2.29 8.07 -8.40
C ARG A 135 -3.10 8.93 -9.36
N ASN A 136 -3.12 8.56 -10.64
CA ASN A 136 -3.86 9.32 -11.65
C ASN A 136 -5.38 9.21 -11.45
N TYR A 137 -5.87 8.07 -10.99
CA TYR A 137 -7.28 7.88 -10.67
C TYR A 137 -7.76 8.87 -9.59
N LEU A 138 -7.02 9.03 -8.49
CA LEU A 138 -7.35 10.05 -7.48
C LEU A 138 -7.32 11.46 -8.07
N ARG A 139 -6.29 11.79 -8.87
CA ARG A 139 -6.16 13.12 -9.49
C ARG A 139 -7.33 13.46 -10.40
N GLU A 140 -7.73 12.52 -11.26
CA GLU A 140 -8.90 12.67 -12.13
C GLU A 140 -10.20 12.85 -11.33
N ASN A 141 -10.33 12.15 -10.20
CA ASN A 141 -11.51 12.29 -9.34
C ASN A 141 -11.55 13.64 -8.62
N ILE A 142 -10.41 14.14 -8.16
CA ILE A 142 -10.29 15.51 -7.60
C ILE A 142 -10.62 16.55 -8.68
N ASP A 143 -10.12 16.39 -9.91
CA ASP A 143 -10.40 17.32 -11.00
C ASP A 143 -11.88 17.33 -11.41
N LYS A 144 -12.54 16.17 -11.43
CA LYS A 144 -14.00 16.07 -11.58
C LYS A 144 -14.73 16.79 -10.45
N ALA A 145 -14.33 16.58 -9.21
CA ALA A 145 -14.93 17.21 -8.05
C ALA A 145 -14.78 18.75 -8.07
N LYS A 146 -13.64 19.29 -8.52
CA LYS A 146 -13.47 20.74 -8.75
C LYS A 146 -14.44 21.31 -9.78
N LEU A 147 -14.88 20.50 -10.73
CA LEU A 147 -15.91 20.86 -11.72
C LEU A 147 -17.35 20.60 -11.22
N GLY A 148 -17.51 20.20 -9.97
CA GLY A 148 -18.80 19.87 -9.35
C GLY A 148 -19.35 18.50 -9.74
N ASP A 149 -18.53 17.63 -10.34
CA ASP A 149 -18.92 16.27 -10.69
C ASP A 149 -18.58 15.28 -9.56
N PRO A 150 -19.60 14.73 -8.86
CA PRO A 150 -19.38 13.82 -7.74
C PRO A 150 -19.11 12.36 -8.15
N SER A 151 -19.16 12.01 -9.44
CA SER A 151 -19.16 10.62 -9.87
C SER A 151 -17.90 9.87 -9.43
N GLY A 152 -16.74 10.52 -9.51
CA GLY A 152 -15.45 9.93 -9.16
C GLY A 152 -15.36 9.51 -7.70
N PHE A 153 -15.71 10.41 -6.77
CA PHE A 153 -15.71 10.09 -5.34
C PHE A 153 -16.79 9.08 -4.96
N ARG A 154 -17.98 9.12 -5.58
CA ARG A 154 -19.03 8.12 -5.33
C ARG A 154 -18.59 6.72 -5.73
N GLU A 155 -18.02 6.59 -6.91
CA GLU A 155 -17.48 5.32 -7.40
C GLU A 155 -16.34 4.83 -6.50
N CYS A 156 -15.37 5.70 -6.18
CA CYS A 156 -14.25 5.36 -5.32
C CYS A 156 -14.71 4.82 -3.96
N ILE A 157 -15.71 5.46 -3.34
CA ILE A 157 -16.27 5.00 -2.07
C ILE A 157 -16.98 3.65 -2.23
N ASP A 158 -17.88 3.50 -3.21
CA ASP A 158 -18.70 2.30 -3.40
C ASP A 158 -17.88 1.02 -3.64
N VAL A 159 -16.72 1.15 -4.30
CA VAL A 159 -15.89 -0.01 -4.67
C VAL A 159 -14.77 -0.34 -3.68
N ASN A 160 -14.38 0.61 -2.81
CA ASN A 160 -13.21 0.45 -1.94
C ASN A 160 -13.51 0.49 -0.43
N TYR A 161 -14.70 0.94 0.00
CA TYR A 161 -15.04 1.14 1.42
C TYR A 161 -16.42 0.56 1.78
#